data_AF-A0A9D9YZV6-F1
#
_entry.id   AF-A0A9D9YZV6-F1
#
_cell.length_a   1.000
_cell.length_b   1.000
_cell.length_c   1.000
_cell.angle_alpha   90.00
_cell.angle_beta   90.00
_cell.angle_gamma   90.00
#
_symmetry.space_group_name_H-M   'P 1'
#
loop_
_entity.id
_entity.type
_entity.pdbx_description
1 polymer ?
#
loop_
_entity_poly.entity_id
_entity_poly.type
_entity_poly.pdbx_seq_one_letter_code
_entity_poly.pdbx_strand_id
1 'polypeptide(L)'
;MLLSKELFIENVPDIQGKKVLLRVDYNVPTDEQGQTITDDSRIRMSIQTISYLLSKDCRIILMSHKGRPKGKRTEKETLRIIKPALENILTENQIKYNSVKFVDDCIGPKVKSEIDLLQPKDILILENLRFYKEEEDNDDNFAKKLAELGDLYVSDAFGAAHRAHASVEAIAKYIPHYYGFLIRNEVTNLNKILLNPVEPVVAIIGGAKVSSKIDVLNQLIKKADYILIGGAMAYTFLRANGLEVGKSLIEPEYVQTAYSILSEAAKARVEFVLPVDHIMAFDTSLSAKRFKSKGPDIDPDKMGVDIGPKTITLFKSYIKKAKTIFWNGPLGVFEVPQFAKGTFKIASIIAKTKSFKVVGGGDSVAAIAATKLESKFDHVSSGGGASLEYIEGKKLPGLAIFE
;
A
#
# COMPACT_ATOMS: atom_id res chain seq x y z
N MET A 1 9.15 11.70 8.80
CA MET A 1 8.20 12.57 9.54
C MET A 1 7.83 11.88 10.84
N LEU A 2 8.07 12.50 12.01
CA LEU A 2 7.55 11.98 13.28
C LEU A 2 6.13 12.52 13.46
N LEU A 3 5.17 11.64 13.67
CA LEU A 3 3.79 12.06 13.93
C LEU A 3 3.71 12.72 15.30
N SER A 4 3.09 13.89 15.39
CA SER A 4 2.78 14.51 16.69
C SER A 4 1.79 13.62 17.44
N LYS A 5 2.18 13.16 18.63
CA LYS A 5 1.36 12.25 19.43
C LYS A 5 0.02 12.90 19.81
N GLU A 6 -0.01 14.20 20.03
CA GLU A 6 -1.21 14.95 20.41
C GLU A 6 -2.30 14.90 19.33
N LEU A 7 -1.91 14.71 18.06
CA LEU A 7 -2.82 14.65 16.91
C LEU A 7 -3.40 13.25 16.67
N PHE A 8 -3.28 12.35 17.64
CA PHE A 8 -3.87 11.02 17.57
C PHE A 8 -5.29 11.01 18.09
N ILE A 9 -6.15 10.19 17.47
CA ILE A 9 -7.57 10.08 17.85
C ILE A 9 -7.81 9.72 19.33
N GLU A 10 -6.84 9.08 19.97
CA GLU A 10 -6.89 8.75 21.40
C GLU A 10 -6.69 9.96 22.32
N ASN A 11 -6.08 11.02 21.81
CA ASN A 11 -5.72 12.21 22.57
C ASN A 11 -6.70 13.38 22.34
N VAL A 12 -7.81 13.13 21.63
CA VAL A 12 -8.87 14.11 21.44
C VAL A 12 -9.56 14.42 22.78
N PRO A 13 -9.57 15.68 23.22
CA PRO A 13 -10.35 16.08 24.40
C PRO A 13 -11.85 15.92 24.14
N ASP A 14 -12.56 15.38 25.14
CA ASP A 14 -14.03 15.25 25.14
C ASP A 14 -14.60 14.60 23.88
N ILE A 15 -13.98 13.51 23.41
CA ILE A 15 -14.44 12.81 22.20
C ILE A 15 -15.81 12.12 22.36
N GLN A 16 -16.23 11.88 23.62
CA GLN A 16 -17.42 11.09 23.93
C GLN A 16 -18.65 11.62 23.18
N GLY A 17 -19.32 10.75 22.44
CA GLY A 17 -20.57 11.07 21.77
C GLY A 17 -20.45 11.96 20.52
N LYS A 18 -19.27 12.50 20.18
CA LYS A 18 -19.10 13.42 19.04
C LYS A 18 -19.43 12.77 17.69
N LYS A 19 -19.81 13.58 16.70
CA LYS A 19 -19.91 13.22 15.28
C LYS A 19 -18.52 13.23 14.66
N VAL A 20 -18.05 12.07 14.20
CA VAL A 20 -16.70 11.90 13.69
C VAL A 20 -16.74 11.58 12.21
N LEU A 21 -16.19 12.47 11.38
CA LEU A 21 -15.95 12.22 9.97
C LEU A 21 -14.71 11.36 9.82
N LEU A 22 -14.90 10.08 9.50
CA LEU A 22 -13.82 9.11 9.41
C LEU A 22 -13.53 8.79 7.93
N ARG A 23 -12.39 9.28 7.44
CA ARG A 23 -11.91 9.01 6.07
C ARG A 23 -11.13 7.70 6.05
N VAL A 24 -11.67 6.71 5.34
CA VAL A 24 -11.11 5.34 5.22
C VAL A 24 -10.86 4.98 3.77
N ASP A 25 -10.03 3.98 3.50
CA ASP A 25 -9.76 3.50 2.14
C ASP A 25 -10.57 2.25 1.80
N TYR A 26 -11.87 2.41 1.48
CA TYR A 26 -12.75 1.31 1.05
C TYR A 26 -12.81 1.13 -0.46
N ASN A 27 -11.74 1.46 -1.18
CA ASN A 27 -11.58 1.06 -2.56
C ASN A 27 -11.22 -0.43 -2.63
N VAL A 28 -12.22 -1.28 -2.35
CA VAL A 28 -12.13 -2.75 -2.31
C VAL A 28 -12.39 -3.35 -3.70
N PRO A 29 -11.68 -4.45 -4.05
CA PRO A 29 -12.00 -5.20 -5.26
C PRO A 29 -13.36 -5.89 -5.12
N THR A 30 -14.02 -6.03 -6.25
CA THR A 30 -15.35 -6.63 -6.36
C THR A 30 -15.37 -7.60 -7.54
N ASP A 31 -16.43 -8.39 -7.63
CA ASP A 31 -16.76 -9.12 -8.85
C ASP A 31 -16.91 -8.17 -10.07
N GLU A 32 -17.05 -8.75 -11.26
CA GLU A 32 -17.13 -8.00 -12.51
C GLU A 32 -18.30 -7.01 -12.52
N GLN A 33 -19.40 -7.37 -11.87
CA GLN A 33 -20.63 -6.60 -11.74
C GLN A 33 -20.55 -5.49 -10.68
N GLY A 34 -19.55 -5.51 -9.80
CA GLY A 34 -19.39 -4.55 -8.71
C GLY A 34 -20.29 -4.81 -7.50
N GLN A 35 -20.91 -5.99 -7.41
CA GLN A 35 -21.95 -6.28 -6.42
C GLN A 35 -21.40 -6.98 -5.17
N THR A 36 -20.42 -7.88 -5.36
CA THR A 36 -19.83 -8.66 -4.27
C THR A 36 -18.39 -8.24 -4.03
N ILE A 37 -18.04 -7.98 -2.77
CA ILE A 37 -16.66 -7.74 -2.35
C ILE A 37 -15.90 -9.07 -2.39
N THR A 38 -14.79 -9.10 -3.12
CA THR A 38 -13.95 -10.31 -3.25
C THR A 38 -12.77 -10.33 -2.27
N ASP A 39 -12.42 -9.17 -1.70
CA ASP A 39 -11.43 -9.02 -0.63
C ASP A 39 -11.84 -7.83 0.26
N ASP A 40 -12.11 -8.11 1.53
CA ASP A 40 -12.57 -7.14 2.54
C ASP A 40 -11.44 -6.62 3.44
N SER A 41 -10.17 -6.96 3.13
CA SER A 41 -8.99 -6.61 3.94
C SER A 41 -8.91 -5.12 4.28
N ARG A 42 -9.25 -4.25 3.33
CA ARG A 42 -9.25 -2.80 3.53
C ARG A 42 -10.31 -2.31 4.53
N ILE A 43 -11.47 -2.97 4.59
CA ILE A 43 -12.48 -2.67 5.60
C ILE A 43 -11.96 -3.09 6.97
N ARG A 44 -11.43 -4.33 7.08
CA ARG A 44 -10.86 -4.88 8.31
C ARG A 44 -9.76 -4.00 8.91
N MET A 45 -8.96 -3.36 8.07
CA MET A 45 -7.88 -2.46 8.47
C MET A 45 -8.34 -1.23 9.27
N SER A 46 -9.57 -0.75 9.03
CA SER A 46 -10.13 0.41 9.75
C SER A 46 -10.82 0.05 11.08
N ILE A 47 -10.97 -1.25 11.37
CA ILE A 47 -11.79 -1.73 12.49
C ILE A 47 -11.22 -1.30 13.85
N GLN A 48 -9.90 -1.15 13.98
CA GLN A 48 -9.31 -0.64 15.21
C GLN A 48 -9.81 0.79 15.51
N THR A 49 -9.82 1.66 14.50
CA THR A 49 -10.33 3.05 14.63
C THR A 49 -11.82 3.07 14.87
N ILE A 50 -12.61 2.28 14.12
CA ILE A 50 -14.07 2.22 14.29
C ILE A 50 -14.42 1.71 15.70
N SER A 51 -13.79 0.63 16.17
CA SER A 51 -14.02 0.05 17.49
C SER A 51 -13.73 1.06 18.60
N TYR A 52 -12.61 1.79 18.50
CA TYR A 52 -12.27 2.85 19.46
C TYR A 52 -13.35 3.93 19.51
N LEU A 53 -13.78 4.47 18.36
CA LEU A 53 -14.81 5.51 18.30
C LEU A 53 -16.15 5.03 18.86
N LEU A 54 -16.58 3.81 18.54
CA LEU A 54 -17.80 3.23 19.10
C LEU A 54 -17.70 3.02 20.62
N SER A 55 -16.52 2.69 21.14
CA SER A 55 -16.29 2.57 22.59
C SER A 55 -16.46 3.90 23.33
N LYS A 56 -16.33 5.02 22.60
CA LYS A 56 -16.55 6.40 23.07
C LYS A 56 -17.94 6.94 22.72
N ASP A 57 -18.88 6.06 22.39
CA ASP A 57 -20.26 6.42 22.01
C ASP A 57 -20.34 7.37 20.80
N CYS A 58 -19.27 7.53 20.01
CA CYS A 58 -19.25 8.44 18.88
C CYS A 58 -20.26 8.04 17.80
N ARG A 59 -20.72 9.04 17.06
CA ARG A 59 -21.51 8.90 15.83
C ARG A 59 -20.55 8.95 14.65
N ILE A 60 -20.37 7.85 13.94
CA ILE A 60 -19.34 7.73 12.90
C ILE A 60 -19.95 8.04 11.55
N ILE A 61 -19.38 9.00 10.81
CA ILE A 61 -19.70 9.28 9.41
C ILE A 61 -18.52 8.80 8.55
N LEU A 62 -18.68 7.66 7.90
CA LEU A 62 -17.66 7.04 7.05
C LEU A 62 -17.65 7.67 5.66
N MET A 63 -16.47 8.12 5.24
CA MET A 63 -16.25 8.68 3.91
C MET A 63 -15.15 7.89 3.20
N SER A 64 -15.38 7.55 1.93
CA SER A 64 -14.40 6.84 1.13
C SER A 64 -14.58 7.13 -0.36
N HIS A 65 -13.68 6.60 -1.17
CA HIS A 65 -13.83 6.48 -2.60
C HIS A 65 -13.88 5.01 -3.02
N LYS A 66 -14.41 4.75 -4.22
CA LYS A 66 -14.27 3.47 -4.92
C LYS A 66 -14.01 3.72 -6.39
N GLY A 67 -13.03 3.02 -6.97
CA GLY A 67 -12.68 3.14 -8.37
C GLY A 67 -12.28 4.56 -8.79
N ARG A 68 -12.51 4.85 -10.08
CA ARG A 68 -12.21 6.15 -10.72
C ARG A 68 -13.39 6.59 -11.59
N PRO A 69 -14.55 6.92 -11.00
CA PRO A 69 -15.74 7.32 -11.73
C PRO A 69 -15.64 8.67 -12.47
N LYS A 70 -14.61 9.49 -12.16
CA LYS A 70 -14.38 10.82 -12.78
C LYS A 70 -15.60 11.75 -12.68
N GLY A 71 -16.21 11.82 -11.49
CA GLY A 71 -17.39 12.67 -11.25
C GLY A 71 -18.70 12.14 -11.84
N LYS A 72 -18.77 10.85 -12.20
CA LYS A 72 -19.99 10.22 -12.73
C LYS A 72 -20.51 9.15 -11.78
N ARG A 73 -21.81 9.17 -11.47
CA ARG A 73 -22.43 8.11 -10.68
C ARG A 73 -22.55 6.82 -11.49
N THR A 74 -22.19 5.70 -10.86
CA THR A 74 -22.25 4.36 -11.47
C THR A 74 -22.56 3.32 -10.40
N GLU A 75 -23.35 2.30 -10.75
CA GLU A 75 -23.68 1.21 -9.83
C GLU A 75 -22.44 0.39 -9.44
N LYS A 76 -21.45 0.27 -10.33
CA LYS A 76 -20.24 -0.52 -10.08
C LYS A 76 -19.29 0.14 -9.05
N GLU A 77 -19.36 1.46 -8.90
CA GLU A 77 -18.50 2.21 -7.97
C GLU A 77 -19.27 2.78 -6.76
N THR A 78 -20.51 2.33 -6.50
CA THR A 78 -21.22 2.67 -5.26
C THR A 78 -20.54 2.08 -4.02
N LEU A 79 -20.64 2.79 -2.89
CA LEU A 79 -20.24 2.32 -1.56
C LEU A 79 -21.36 1.61 -0.79
N ARG A 80 -22.57 1.48 -1.36
CA ARG A 80 -23.69 0.76 -0.73
C ARG A 80 -23.32 -0.66 -0.30
N ILE A 81 -22.48 -1.35 -1.09
CA ILE A 81 -22.00 -2.71 -0.82
C ILE A 81 -21.15 -2.82 0.45
N ILE A 82 -20.60 -1.71 0.96
CA ILE A 82 -19.78 -1.69 2.16
C ILE A 82 -20.61 -1.97 3.40
N LYS A 83 -21.88 -1.53 3.44
CA LYS A 83 -22.76 -1.70 4.60
C LYS A 83 -22.81 -3.17 5.09
N PRO A 84 -23.26 -4.14 4.28
CA PRO A 84 -23.39 -5.53 4.74
C PRO A 84 -22.02 -6.13 5.12
N ALA A 85 -20.95 -5.78 4.41
CA ALA A 85 -19.61 -6.26 4.74
C ALA A 85 -19.11 -5.71 6.09
N LEU A 86 -19.33 -4.42 6.36
CA LEU A 86 -18.98 -3.81 7.63
C LEU A 86 -19.81 -4.40 8.78
N GLU A 87 -21.11 -4.60 8.62
CA GLU A 87 -21.97 -5.25 9.62
C GLU A 87 -21.47 -6.66 9.97
N ASN A 88 -21.11 -7.46 8.96
CA ASN A 88 -20.53 -8.78 9.16
C ASN A 88 -19.22 -8.71 9.96
N ILE A 89 -18.29 -7.84 9.55
CA ILE A 89 -16.99 -7.70 10.22
C ILE A 89 -17.16 -7.20 11.67
N LEU A 90 -18.06 -6.24 11.93
CA LEU A 90 -18.34 -5.76 13.29
C LEU A 90 -18.89 -6.89 14.17
N THR A 91 -19.78 -7.72 13.62
CA THR A 91 -20.35 -8.89 14.31
C THR A 91 -19.29 -9.96 14.60
N GLU A 92 -18.46 -10.32 13.61
CA GLU A 92 -17.34 -11.24 13.76
C GLU A 92 -16.38 -10.82 14.88
N ASN A 93 -16.11 -9.52 14.98
CA ASN A 93 -15.22 -8.94 16.00
C ASN A 93 -15.93 -8.66 17.33
N GLN A 94 -17.21 -9.02 17.48
CA GLN A 94 -18.02 -8.79 18.69
C GLN A 94 -18.07 -7.31 19.11
N ILE A 95 -18.02 -6.39 18.15
CA ILE A 95 -18.05 -4.95 18.38
C ILE A 95 -19.50 -4.51 18.53
N LYS A 96 -19.82 -3.82 19.64
CA LYS A 96 -21.17 -3.29 19.88
C LYS A 96 -21.37 -1.98 19.11
N TYR A 97 -22.36 -1.96 18.22
CA TYR A 97 -22.83 -0.79 17.48
C TYR A 97 -24.36 -0.69 17.59
N ASN A 98 -24.93 0.49 17.30
CA ASN A 98 -26.39 0.67 17.29
C ASN A 98 -26.99 0.35 15.92
N SER A 99 -26.55 1.04 14.87
CA SER A 99 -26.94 0.73 13.49
C SER A 99 -25.86 1.12 12.48
N VAL A 100 -25.85 0.43 11.33
CA VAL A 100 -25.10 0.85 10.14
C VAL A 100 -26.09 1.28 9.06
N LYS A 101 -25.96 2.52 8.59
CA LYS A 101 -26.81 3.12 7.56
C LYS A 101 -25.96 3.51 6.36
N PHE A 102 -26.59 3.57 5.20
CA PHE A 102 -25.99 4.11 3.98
C PHE A 102 -26.88 5.23 3.47
N VAL A 103 -26.29 6.36 3.10
CA VAL A 103 -26.97 7.45 2.42
C VAL A 103 -26.40 7.58 1.01
N ASP A 104 -27.29 7.58 0.02
CA ASP A 104 -26.95 7.68 -1.40
C ASP A 104 -26.56 9.13 -1.80
N ASP A 105 -25.70 9.77 -1.01
CA ASP A 105 -25.04 11.04 -1.31
C ASP A 105 -23.88 11.31 -0.32
N CYS A 106 -23.06 12.33 -0.58
CA CYS A 106 -21.98 12.77 0.31
C CYS A 106 -22.25 14.12 0.97
N ILE A 107 -23.10 14.96 0.37
CA ILE A 107 -23.38 16.32 0.83
C ILE A 107 -24.87 16.66 0.63
N GLY A 108 -25.28 17.83 1.13
CA GLY A 108 -26.62 18.38 0.89
C GLY A 108 -27.67 17.98 1.94
N PRO A 109 -28.93 18.42 1.75
CA PRO A 109 -29.96 18.34 2.78
C PRO A 109 -30.26 16.91 3.25
N LYS A 110 -30.31 15.93 2.31
CA LYS A 110 -30.57 14.52 2.63
C LYS A 110 -29.51 13.97 3.61
N VAL A 111 -28.24 14.27 3.37
CA VAL A 111 -27.13 13.81 4.23
C VAL A 111 -27.20 14.47 5.60
N LYS A 112 -27.46 15.78 5.66
CA LYS A 112 -27.61 16.51 6.93
C LYS A 112 -28.74 15.93 7.78
N SER A 113 -29.90 15.67 7.18
CA SER A 113 -31.03 15.04 7.88
C SER A 113 -30.70 13.65 8.44
N GLU A 114 -30.00 12.80 7.68
CA GLU A 114 -29.59 11.48 8.18
C GLU A 114 -28.59 11.58 9.34
N ILE A 115 -27.68 12.57 9.29
CA ILE A 115 -26.69 12.82 10.35
C ILE A 115 -27.35 13.31 11.64
N ASP A 116 -28.35 14.19 11.53
CA ASP A 116 -29.09 14.72 12.69
C ASP A 116 -29.89 13.63 13.43
N LEU A 117 -30.23 12.54 12.73
CA LEU A 117 -30.92 11.37 13.30
C LEU A 117 -29.98 10.36 13.96
N LEU A 118 -28.66 10.51 13.83
CA LEU A 118 -27.71 9.54 14.37
C LEU A 118 -27.77 9.50 15.90
N GLN A 119 -27.87 8.28 16.42
CA GLN A 119 -27.77 7.98 17.84
C GLN A 119 -26.34 7.58 18.20
N PRO A 120 -25.97 7.63 19.49
CA PRO A 120 -24.69 7.10 19.95
C PRO A 120 -24.40 5.69 19.39
N LYS A 121 -23.18 5.48 18.88
CA LYS A 121 -22.74 4.24 18.20
C LYS A 121 -23.41 3.93 16.87
N ASP A 122 -24.10 4.88 16.25
CA ASP A 122 -24.47 4.76 14.84
C ASP A 122 -23.28 4.98 13.91
N ILE A 123 -23.32 4.28 12.78
CA ILE A 123 -22.40 4.46 11.66
C ILE A 123 -23.22 4.83 10.42
N LEU A 124 -22.90 5.96 9.81
CA LEU A 124 -23.44 6.38 8.51
C LEU A 124 -22.35 6.28 7.45
N ILE A 125 -22.59 5.52 6.39
CA ILE A 125 -21.72 5.43 5.22
C ILE A 125 -22.24 6.42 4.18
N LEU A 126 -21.42 7.39 3.82
CA LEU A 126 -21.69 8.28 2.69
C LEU A 126 -21.42 7.55 1.37
N GLU A 127 -22.01 8.05 0.29
CA GLU A 127 -21.71 7.55 -1.04
C GLU A 127 -20.25 7.87 -1.46
N ASN A 128 -19.83 7.35 -2.61
CA ASN A 128 -18.51 7.53 -3.18
C ASN A 128 -18.19 9.00 -3.43
N LEU A 129 -17.20 9.52 -2.71
CA LEU A 129 -16.75 10.91 -2.82
C LEU A 129 -16.37 11.30 -4.26
N ARG A 130 -15.83 10.37 -5.05
CA ARG A 130 -15.41 10.62 -6.44
C ARG A 130 -16.57 10.71 -7.44
N PHE A 131 -17.82 10.54 -7.01
CA PHE A 131 -18.97 10.95 -7.81
C PHE A 131 -19.07 12.47 -7.94
N TYR A 132 -18.39 13.21 -7.06
CA TYR A 132 -18.13 14.64 -7.23
C TYR A 132 -16.75 14.82 -7.85
N LYS A 133 -16.66 15.57 -8.95
CA LYS A 133 -15.36 15.86 -9.58
C LYS A 133 -14.51 16.74 -8.65
N GLU A 134 -15.19 17.57 -7.87
CA GLU A 134 -14.70 18.44 -6.82
C GLU A 134 -13.79 17.71 -5.80
N GLU A 135 -14.00 16.41 -5.56
CA GLU A 135 -13.13 15.60 -4.71
C GLU A 135 -11.70 15.49 -5.28
N GLU A 136 -11.58 15.18 -6.57
CA GLU A 136 -10.27 15.00 -7.22
C GLU A 136 -9.61 16.35 -7.57
N ASP A 137 -10.43 17.40 -7.76
CA ASP A 137 -9.97 18.76 -8.01
C ASP A 137 -9.53 19.50 -6.72
N ASN A 138 -9.58 18.84 -5.56
CA ASN A 138 -9.28 19.42 -4.24
C ASN A 138 -10.12 20.67 -3.93
N ASP A 139 -11.39 20.67 -4.36
CA ASP A 139 -12.24 21.85 -4.29
C ASP A 139 -12.55 22.25 -2.84
N ASP A 140 -12.34 23.52 -2.58
CA ASP A 140 -12.38 24.11 -1.26
C ASP A 140 -13.82 24.23 -0.72
N ASN A 141 -14.79 24.51 -1.59
CA ASN A 141 -16.21 24.58 -1.21
C ASN A 141 -16.76 23.19 -0.90
N PHE A 142 -16.36 22.17 -1.65
CA PHE A 142 -16.72 20.78 -1.39
C PHE A 142 -16.12 20.31 -0.06
N ALA A 143 -14.85 20.60 0.20
CA ALA A 143 -14.20 20.33 1.48
C ALA A 143 -14.94 20.99 2.66
N LYS A 144 -15.34 22.25 2.53
CA LYS A 144 -16.14 22.96 3.54
C LYS A 144 -17.49 22.29 3.79
N LYS A 145 -18.21 21.90 2.73
CA LYS A 145 -19.49 21.17 2.85
C LYS A 145 -19.34 19.83 3.56
N LEU A 146 -18.24 19.11 3.34
CA LEU A 146 -17.94 17.87 4.06
C LEU A 146 -17.64 18.15 5.52
N ALA A 147 -16.82 19.16 5.82
CA ALA A 147 -16.46 19.53 7.20
C ALA A 147 -17.68 19.89 8.06
N GLU A 148 -18.73 20.50 7.49
CA GLU A 148 -19.97 20.82 8.21
C GLU A 148 -20.73 19.58 8.74
N LEU A 149 -20.38 18.37 8.30
CA LEU A 149 -21.10 17.14 8.64
C LEU A 149 -20.68 16.55 10.00
N GLY A 150 -19.55 16.97 10.57
CA GLY A 150 -19.03 16.42 11.82
C GLY A 150 -18.42 17.45 12.75
N ASP A 151 -18.10 17.02 13.96
CA ASP A 151 -17.45 17.84 14.99
C ASP A 151 -15.92 17.75 14.88
N LEU A 152 -15.41 16.62 14.37
CA LEU A 152 -14.00 16.40 14.06
C LEU A 152 -13.80 15.44 12.88
N TYR A 153 -12.63 15.50 12.27
CA TYR A 153 -12.19 14.64 11.18
C TYR A 153 -11.09 13.68 11.63
N VAL A 154 -11.14 12.44 11.13
CA VAL A 154 -10.11 11.43 11.34
C VAL A 154 -9.62 10.94 9.99
N SER A 155 -8.33 11.16 9.74
CA SER A 155 -7.64 10.60 8.58
C SER A 155 -7.17 9.19 8.93
N ASP A 156 -7.80 8.19 8.31
CA ASP A 156 -7.46 6.77 8.48
C ASP A 156 -7.32 6.06 7.12
N ALA A 157 -6.99 6.81 6.08
CA ALA A 157 -6.87 6.34 4.70
C ALA A 157 -5.45 6.55 4.16
N PHE A 158 -4.46 5.82 4.69
CA PHE A 158 -3.05 5.98 4.27
C PHE A 158 -2.85 5.82 2.76
N GLY A 159 -3.55 4.87 2.12
CA GLY A 159 -3.51 4.68 0.67
C GLY A 159 -3.95 5.88 -0.17
N ALA A 160 -4.77 6.77 0.40
CA ALA A 160 -5.20 8.02 -0.23
C ALA A 160 -4.31 9.22 0.14
N ALA A 161 -3.43 9.11 1.13
CA ALA A 161 -2.68 10.24 1.68
C ALA A 161 -1.71 10.90 0.69
N HIS A 162 -1.30 10.20 -0.37
CA HIS A 162 -0.48 10.75 -1.46
C HIS A 162 -1.25 11.64 -2.45
N ARG A 163 -2.56 11.81 -2.26
CA ARG A 163 -3.43 12.59 -3.14
C ARG A 163 -3.87 13.87 -2.44
N ALA A 164 -3.69 15.00 -3.13
CA ALA A 164 -4.25 16.29 -2.78
C ALA A 164 -5.74 16.32 -3.18
N HIS A 165 -6.59 15.63 -2.42
CA HIS A 165 -8.03 15.58 -2.65
C HIS A 165 -8.79 16.31 -1.56
N ALA A 166 -10.02 16.74 -1.84
CA ALA A 166 -10.80 17.55 -0.92
C ALA A 166 -11.01 16.85 0.44
N SER A 167 -11.36 15.56 0.43
CA SER A 167 -11.56 14.74 1.65
C SER A 167 -10.27 14.29 2.36
N VAL A 168 -9.10 14.62 1.80
CA VAL A 168 -7.78 14.20 2.29
C VAL A 168 -6.97 15.39 2.79
N GLU A 169 -7.00 16.50 2.05
CA GLU A 169 -6.17 17.68 2.31
C GLU A 169 -7.03 18.89 2.66
N ALA A 170 -7.86 19.38 1.73
CA ALA A 170 -8.56 20.66 1.91
C ALA A 170 -9.53 20.66 3.11
N ILE A 171 -10.15 19.53 3.44
CA ILE A 171 -11.07 19.40 4.59
C ILE A 171 -10.41 19.81 5.92
N ALA A 172 -9.11 19.58 6.08
CA ALA A 172 -8.38 19.86 7.31
C ALA A 172 -8.34 21.36 7.68
N LYS A 173 -8.57 22.25 6.70
CA LYS A 173 -8.68 23.70 6.93
C LYS A 173 -9.92 24.10 7.73
N TYR A 174 -10.94 23.24 7.75
CA TYR A 174 -12.29 23.61 8.19
C TYR A 174 -12.76 22.89 9.46
N ILE A 175 -12.02 21.90 9.93
CA ILE A 175 -12.44 21.05 11.04
C ILE A 175 -11.22 20.54 11.82
N PRO A 176 -11.29 20.40 13.16
CA PRO A 176 -10.26 19.74 13.94
C PRO A 176 -10.00 18.33 13.41
N HIS A 177 -8.74 17.98 13.18
CA HIS A 177 -8.36 16.77 12.48
C HIS A 177 -7.31 15.95 13.24
N TYR A 178 -7.45 14.63 13.18
CA TYR A 178 -6.61 13.67 13.91
C TYR A 178 -6.24 12.46 13.05
N TYR A 179 -5.15 11.79 13.40
CA TYR A 179 -4.79 10.50 12.81
C TYR A 179 -5.60 9.37 13.44
N GLY A 180 -6.15 8.51 12.58
CA GLY A 180 -6.62 7.19 12.98
C GLY A 180 -5.47 6.20 13.20
N PHE A 181 -5.81 4.99 13.65
CA PHE A 181 -4.83 3.97 13.97
C PHE A 181 -4.11 3.40 12.74
N LEU A 182 -4.79 3.32 11.58
CA LEU A 182 -4.19 2.81 10.35
C LEU A 182 -3.02 3.69 9.92
N ILE A 183 -3.24 5.01 9.80
CA ILE A 183 -2.18 5.93 9.39
C ILE A 183 -1.03 5.90 10.40
N ARG A 184 -1.35 5.87 11.70
CA ARG A 184 -0.32 5.75 12.74
C ARG A 184 0.53 4.50 12.54
N ASN A 185 -0.11 3.35 12.35
CA ASN A 185 0.57 2.06 12.19
C ASN A 185 1.45 2.05 10.92
N GLU A 186 0.92 2.54 9.79
CA GLU A 186 1.64 2.67 8.53
C GLU A 186 2.91 3.53 8.70
N VAL A 187 2.75 4.78 9.16
CA VAL A 187 3.87 5.70 9.31
C VAL A 187 4.87 5.20 10.35
N THR A 188 4.40 4.63 11.47
CA THR A 188 5.29 4.09 12.51
C THR A 188 6.15 2.95 11.97
N ASN A 189 5.56 2.00 11.24
CA ASN A 189 6.30 0.87 10.71
C ASN A 189 7.21 1.25 9.53
N LEU A 190 6.80 2.18 8.68
CA LEU A 190 7.65 2.69 7.60
C LEU A 190 8.83 3.52 8.15
N ASN A 191 8.62 4.31 9.21
CA ASN A 191 9.70 5.08 9.85
C ASN A 191 10.77 4.18 10.51
N LYS A 192 10.42 2.98 10.95
CA LYS A 192 11.41 2.00 11.43
C LYS A 192 12.37 1.56 10.32
N ILE A 193 12.03 1.76 9.05
CA ILE A 193 12.95 1.49 7.93
C ILE A 193 13.72 2.76 7.56
N LEU A 194 13.04 3.90 7.51
CA LEU A 194 13.60 5.14 6.95
C LEU A 194 14.45 5.94 7.95
N LEU A 195 14.04 5.98 9.21
CA LEU A 195 14.65 6.85 10.23
C LEU A 195 15.69 6.09 11.03
N ASN A 196 15.27 5.02 11.71
CA ASN A 196 16.10 4.29 12.68
C ASN A 196 16.02 2.77 12.45
N PRO A 197 16.48 2.26 11.31
CA PRO A 197 16.47 0.83 11.07
C PRO A 197 17.49 0.10 11.93
N VAL A 198 17.16 -1.14 12.29
CA VAL A 198 18.08 -1.99 13.03
C VAL A 198 18.92 -2.76 12.03
N GLU A 199 20.22 -2.49 12.01
CA GLU A 199 21.18 -3.10 11.08
C GLU A 199 21.53 -4.55 11.46
N PRO A 200 21.75 -5.45 10.47
CA PRO A 200 21.76 -5.16 9.05
C PRO A 200 20.38 -5.00 8.40
N VAL A 201 20.26 -4.06 7.47
CA VAL A 201 19.07 -3.75 6.68
C VAL A 201 19.20 -4.38 5.30
N VAL A 202 18.24 -5.24 4.97
CA VAL A 202 18.13 -5.86 3.65
C VAL A 202 16.89 -5.31 2.95
N ALA A 203 17.09 -4.59 1.85
CA ALA A 203 16.01 -4.20 0.96
C ALA A 203 15.93 -5.19 -0.22
N ILE A 204 14.73 -5.62 -0.56
CA ILE A 204 14.45 -6.51 -1.69
C ILE A 204 13.56 -5.73 -2.63
N ILE A 205 14.05 -5.45 -3.85
CA ILE A 205 13.34 -4.62 -4.81
C ILE A 205 13.14 -5.41 -6.11
N GLY A 206 11.90 -5.43 -6.58
CA GLY A 206 11.52 -6.14 -7.81
C GLY A 206 10.44 -5.42 -8.59
N GLY A 207 9.71 -6.17 -9.40
CA GLY A 207 8.73 -5.64 -10.34
C GLY A 207 9.32 -5.40 -11.75
N ALA A 208 8.56 -4.70 -12.59
CA ALA A 208 8.82 -4.68 -14.02
C ALA A 208 9.74 -3.54 -14.49
N LYS A 209 9.71 -2.38 -13.83
CA LYS A 209 10.32 -1.14 -14.34
C LYS A 209 11.26 -0.50 -13.33
N VAL A 210 12.49 -0.23 -13.76
CA VAL A 210 13.48 0.60 -13.04
C VAL A 210 12.95 2.01 -12.86
N SER A 211 12.37 2.61 -13.91
CA SER A 211 11.88 4.00 -13.90
C SER A 211 10.97 4.30 -12.70
N SER A 212 10.12 3.34 -12.33
CA SER A 212 9.20 3.42 -11.19
C SER A 212 9.83 3.24 -9.80
N LYS A 213 11.13 2.92 -9.73
CA LYS A 213 11.84 2.54 -8.49
C LYS A 213 13.09 3.37 -8.23
N ILE A 214 13.45 4.31 -9.11
CA ILE A 214 14.66 5.14 -8.98
C ILE A 214 14.67 5.88 -7.65
N ASP A 215 13.60 6.62 -7.33
CA ASP A 215 13.51 7.40 -6.09
C ASP A 215 13.61 6.51 -4.85
N VAL A 216 12.94 5.34 -4.88
CA VAL A 216 12.98 4.34 -3.81
C VAL A 216 14.41 3.82 -3.62
N LEU A 217 15.09 3.43 -4.69
CA LEU A 217 16.47 2.95 -4.65
C LEU A 217 17.42 4.01 -4.10
N ASN A 218 17.29 5.27 -4.55
CA ASN A 218 18.11 6.37 -4.09
C ASN A 218 17.95 6.63 -2.58
N GLN A 219 16.75 6.45 -2.03
CA GLN A 219 16.56 6.53 -0.58
C GLN A 219 17.09 5.31 0.16
N LEU A 220 16.90 4.12 -0.39
CA LEU A 220 17.38 2.89 0.23
C LEU A 220 18.91 2.80 0.23
N ILE A 221 19.61 3.33 -0.78
CA ILE A 221 21.07 3.41 -0.81
C ILE A 221 21.62 4.19 0.40
N LYS A 222 20.84 5.10 0.99
CA LYS A 222 21.26 5.86 2.17
C LYS A 222 21.07 5.09 3.49
N LYS A 223 20.41 3.92 3.46
CA LYS A 223 19.86 3.25 4.66
C LYS A 223 20.09 1.74 4.70
N ALA A 224 20.20 1.09 3.55
CA ALA A 224 20.31 -0.36 3.43
C ALA A 224 21.78 -0.79 3.44
N ASP A 225 22.09 -1.90 4.10
CA ASP A 225 23.38 -2.57 3.96
C ASP A 225 23.44 -3.39 2.66
N TYR A 226 22.31 -4.02 2.32
CA TYR A 226 22.18 -4.89 1.15
C TYR A 226 20.91 -4.55 0.37
N ILE A 227 21.04 -4.41 -0.95
CA ILE A 227 19.90 -4.24 -1.86
C ILE A 227 19.88 -5.43 -2.82
N LEU A 228 18.85 -6.27 -2.72
CA LEU A 228 18.66 -7.46 -3.55
C LEU A 228 17.67 -7.14 -4.66
N ILE A 229 18.10 -7.23 -5.92
CA ILE A 229 17.25 -6.87 -7.08
C ILE A 229 16.73 -8.12 -7.79
N GLY A 230 15.43 -8.17 -8.07
CA GLY A 230 14.83 -9.17 -8.95
C GLY A 230 13.76 -8.60 -9.86
N GLY A 231 12.87 -9.47 -10.34
CA GLY A 231 11.84 -9.08 -11.29
C GLY A 231 12.42 -8.70 -12.66
N ALA A 232 11.58 -8.13 -13.52
CA ALA A 232 12.01 -7.70 -14.85
C ALA A 232 12.98 -6.51 -14.81
N MET A 233 12.87 -5.64 -13.79
CA MET A 233 13.77 -4.50 -13.64
C MET A 233 15.24 -4.91 -13.48
N ALA A 234 15.52 -6.12 -12.95
CA ALA A 234 16.87 -6.66 -12.83
C ALA A 234 17.62 -6.71 -14.18
N TYR A 235 16.92 -6.98 -15.28
CA TYR A 235 17.54 -7.11 -16.60
C TYR A 235 18.10 -5.78 -17.13
N THR A 236 17.53 -4.64 -16.73
CA THR A 236 18.11 -3.32 -17.06
C THR A 236 19.45 -3.12 -16.32
N PHE A 237 19.56 -3.56 -15.07
CA PHE A 237 20.81 -3.53 -14.30
C PHE A 237 21.85 -4.54 -14.83
N LEU A 238 21.42 -5.75 -15.20
CA LEU A 238 22.32 -6.74 -15.81
C LEU A 238 22.87 -6.22 -17.14
N ARG A 239 22.01 -5.62 -17.98
CA ARG A 239 22.42 -4.98 -19.22
C ARG A 239 23.41 -3.84 -18.99
N ALA A 240 23.20 -3.03 -17.95
CA ALA A 240 24.13 -1.98 -17.53
C ALA A 240 25.50 -2.51 -17.10
N ASN A 241 25.59 -3.76 -16.64
CA ASN A 241 26.85 -4.46 -16.33
C ASN A 241 27.44 -5.23 -17.54
N GLY A 242 26.90 -5.02 -18.75
CA GLY A 242 27.41 -5.65 -19.96
C GLY A 242 27.00 -7.11 -20.17
N LEU A 243 26.01 -7.60 -19.42
CA LEU A 243 25.49 -8.97 -19.57
C LEU A 243 24.43 -9.08 -20.67
N GLU A 244 24.30 -10.27 -21.23
CA GLU A 244 23.30 -10.59 -22.24
C GLU A 244 21.95 -10.92 -21.59
N VAL A 245 20.89 -10.24 -22.03
CA VAL A 245 19.55 -10.35 -21.41
C VAL A 245 18.48 -10.90 -22.36
N GLY A 246 18.86 -11.34 -23.57
CA GLY A 246 17.96 -11.92 -24.56
C GLY A 246 16.74 -11.03 -24.84
N LYS A 247 15.54 -11.63 -24.82
CA LYS A 247 14.25 -10.94 -24.98
C LYS A 247 13.64 -10.46 -23.67
N SER A 248 14.42 -10.41 -22.59
CA SER A 248 13.91 -9.96 -21.29
C SER A 248 13.46 -8.49 -21.34
N LEU A 249 12.46 -8.16 -20.52
CA LEU A 249 11.97 -6.79 -20.43
C LEU A 249 13.07 -5.88 -19.88
N ILE A 250 13.42 -4.85 -20.65
CA ILE A 250 14.37 -3.79 -20.25
C ILE A 250 13.76 -2.43 -20.54
N GLU A 251 14.31 -1.40 -19.89
CA GLU A 251 14.06 0.00 -20.23
C GLU A 251 15.37 0.60 -20.78
N PRO A 252 15.61 0.54 -22.11
CA PRO A 252 16.89 0.90 -22.73
C PRO A 252 17.38 2.31 -22.34
N GLU A 253 16.46 3.26 -22.25
CA GLU A 253 16.71 4.65 -21.89
C GLU A 253 17.17 4.83 -20.43
N TYR A 254 16.95 3.83 -19.58
CA TYR A 254 17.36 3.83 -18.16
C TYR A 254 18.60 2.96 -17.88
N VAL A 255 19.24 2.37 -18.89
CA VAL A 255 20.47 1.56 -18.69
C VAL A 255 21.59 2.39 -18.08
N GLN A 256 21.79 3.63 -18.55
CA GLN A 256 22.80 4.51 -17.99
C GLN A 256 22.45 4.92 -16.55
N THR A 257 21.17 5.16 -16.26
CA THR A 257 20.69 5.45 -14.91
C THR A 257 20.92 4.27 -13.98
N ALA A 258 20.64 3.04 -14.42
CA ALA A 258 20.90 1.82 -13.67
C ALA A 258 22.39 1.66 -13.35
N TYR A 259 23.29 1.96 -14.29
CA TYR A 259 24.73 1.98 -14.05
C TYR A 259 25.12 3.02 -12.98
N SER A 260 24.58 4.23 -13.06
CA SER A 260 24.82 5.29 -12.07
C SER A 260 24.37 4.85 -10.66
N ILE A 261 23.20 4.23 -10.53
CA ILE A 261 22.69 3.70 -9.26
C ILE A 261 23.64 2.65 -8.67
N LEU A 262 24.19 1.75 -9.49
CA LEU A 262 25.18 0.77 -9.03
C LEU A 262 26.46 1.45 -8.52
N SER A 263 26.92 2.49 -9.21
CA SER A 263 28.08 3.28 -8.79
C SER A 263 27.82 4.02 -7.47
N GLU A 264 26.62 4.60 -7.30
CA GLU A 264 26.22 5.27 -6.08
C GLU A 264 26.11 4.30 -4.89
N ALA A 265 25.52 3.12 -5.10
CA ALA A 265 25.48 2.06 -4.09
C ALA A 265 26.90 1.66 -3.65
N ALA A 266 27.82 1.45 -4.60
CA ALA A 266 29.21 1.11 -4.30
C ALA A 266 29.93 2.22 -3.51
N LYS A 267 29.73 3.49 -3.88
CA LYS A 267 30.28 4.66 -3.14
C LYS A 267 29.72 4.73 -1.72
N ALA A 268 28.45 4.40 -1.54
CA ALA A 268 27.78 4.33 -0.24
C ALA A 268 28.10 3.05 0.55
N ARG A 269 28.94 2.15 0.01
CA ARG A 269 29.29 0.84 0.59
C ARG A 269 28.07 -0.07 0.80
N VAL A 270 27.05 0.12 -0.01
CA VAL A 270 25.86 -0.74 -0.07
C VAL A 270 26.15 -1.87 -1.03
N GLU A 271 25.97 -3.11 -0.57
CA GLU A 271 26.17 -4.27 -1.43
C GLU A 271 24.91 -4.50 -2.28
N PHE A 272 25.04 -4.20 -3.57
CA PHE A 272 23.97 -4.32 -4.55
C PHE A 272 24.02 -5.69 -5.23
N VAL A 273 23.06 -6.56 -4.92
CA VAL A 273 23.09 -7.98 -5.29
C VAL A 273 22.10 -8.24 -6.44
N LEU A 274 22.66 -8.53 -7.61
CA LEU A 274 21.90 -8.92 -8.80
C LEU A 274 21.70 -10.45 -8.89
N PRO A 275 20.71 -10.92 -9.67
CA PRO A 275 20.55 -12.35 -9.93
C PRO A 275 21.76 -12.95 -10.64
N VAL A 276 22.06 -14.21 -10.32
CA VAL A 276 23.20 -14.98 -10.90
C VAL A 276 22.74 -16.17 -11.74
N ASP A 277 21.45 -16.45 -11.73
CA ASP A 277 20.77 -17.40 -12.59
C ASP A 277 19.26 -17.11 -12.64
N HIS A 278 18.59 -17.64 -13.66
CA HIS A 278 17.22 -17.29 -14.01
C HIS A 278 16.42 -18.52 -14.41
N ILE A 279 15.11 -18.43 -14.23
CA ILE A 279 14.15 -19.22 -15.00
C ILE A 279 13.83 -18.41 -16.25
N MET A 280 13.91 -19.06 -17.40
CA MET A 280 13.66 -18.47 -18.71
C MET A 280 12.48 -19.14 -19.41
N ALA A 281 11.82 -18.41 -20.29
CA ALA A 281 10.77 -18.90 -21.17
C ALA A 281 10.79 -18.14 -22.51
N PHE A 282 10.02 -18.61 -23.50
CA PHE A 282 9.82 -17.87 -24.74
C PHE A 282 8.77 -16.76 -24.61
N ASP A 283 7.82 -16.95 -23.68
CA ASP A 283 6.71 -16.04 -23.39
C ASP A 283 6.21 -16.27 -21.95
N THR A 284 5.24 -15.47 -21.51
CA THR A 284 4.66 -15.54 -20.16
C THR A 284 3.29 -16.25 -20.10
N SER A 285 2.94 -17.07 -21.09
CA SER A 285 1.68 -17.82 -21.10
C SER A 285 1.68 -18.96 -20.08
N LEU A 286 0.49 -19.44 -19.73
CA LEU A 286 0.30 -20.58 -18.82
C LEU A 286 0.91 -21.89 -19.36
N SER A 287 1.05 -22.03 -20.68
CA SER A 287 1.62 -23.21 -21.34
C SER A 287 3.12 -23.08 -21.64
N ALA A 288 3.74 -21.95 -21.28
CA ALA A 288 5.13 -21.67 -21.61
C ALA A 288 6.10 -22.70 -21.01
N LYS A 289 7.05 -23.19 -21.82
CA LYS A 289 8.09 -24.12 -21.38
C LYS A 289 9.19 -23.38 -20.60
N ARG A 290 9.57 -23.95 -19.44
CA ARG A 290 10.63 -23.42 -18.57
C ARG A 290 12.01 -23.95 -18.94
N PHE A 291 12.98 -23.05 -18.88
CA PHE A 291 14.41 -23.33 -19.00
C PHE A 291 15.14 -22.71 -17.80
N LYS A 292 16.33 -23.21 -17.49
CA LYS A 292 17.23 -22.61 -16.50
C LYS A 292 18.42 -22.02 -17.23
N SER A 293 18.82 -20.81 -16.89
CA SER A 293 20.07 -20.26 -17.41
C SER A 293 21.27 -21.00 -16.81
N LYS A 294 22.41 -20.99 -17.52
CA LYS A 294 23.66 -21.57 -17.01
C LYS A 294 24.33 -20.66 -15.97
N GLY A 295 24.17 -19.36 -16.14
CA GLY A 295 24.69 -18.28 -15.29
C GLY A 295 23.81 -17.04 -15.42
N PRO A 296 24.39 -15.83 -15.31
CA PRO A 296 23.62 -14.59 -15.32
C PRO A 296 23.13 -14.18 -16.72
N ASP A 297 23.76 -14.67 -17.79
CA ASP A 297 23.31 -14.42 -19.16
C ASP A 297 22.02 -15.19 -19.50
N ILE A 298 21.17 -14.54 -20.30
CA ILE A 298 19.92 -15.08 -20.84
C ILE A 298 20.12 -15.46 -22.30
N ASP A 299 19.60 -16.62 -22.70
CA ASP A 299 19.65 -17.07 -24.09
C ASP A 299 18.98 -16.05 -25.03
N PRO A 300 19.54 -15.76 -26.24
CA PRO A 300 19.06 -14.70 -27.12
C PRO A 300 17.56 -14.74 -27.46
N ASP A 301 17.00 -15.95 -27.61
CA ASP A 301 15.60 -16.13 -28.00
C ASP A 301 14.61 -16.19 -26.82
N LYS A 302 15.11 -16.13 -25.58
CA LYS A 302 14.31 -16.31 -24.36
C LYS A 302 14.29 -15.03 -23.53
N MET A 303 13.32 -14.96 -22.63
CA MET A 303 13.23 -13.93 -21.60
C MET A 303 13.34 -14.55 -20.22
N GLY A 304 13.95 -13.84 -19.28
CA GLY A 304 13.93 -14.21 -17.88
C GLY A 304 12.58 -13.86 -17.24
N VAL A 305 11.99 -14.82 -16.54
CA VAL A 305 10.62 -14.74 -16.01
C VAL A 305 10.53 -14.95 -14.50
N ASP A 306 11.60 -15.45 -13.87
CA ASP A 306 11.73 -15.60 -12.42
C ASP A 306 13.21 -15.77 -12.05
N ILE A 307 13.58 -15.53 -10.79
CA ILE A 307 14.94 -15.80 -10.30
C ILE A 307 15.22 -17.31 -10.21
N GLY A 308 16.45 -17.69 -10.54
CA GLY A 308 16.87 -19.08 -10.52
C GLY A 308 17.22 -19.60 -9.10
N PRO A 309 17.42 -20.92 -8.95
CA PRO A 309 17.74 -21.55 -7.68
C PRO A 309 19.05 -21.08 -7.04
N LYS A 310 20.08 -20.71 -7.83
CA LYS A 310 21.34 -20.18 -7.27
C LYS A 310 21.09 -18.79 -6.68
N THR A 311 20.33 -17.94 -7.36
CA THR A 311 19.93 -16.61 -6.89
C THR A 311 19.08 -16.68 -5.62
N ILE A 312 18.11 -17.61 -5.55
CA ILE A 312 17.34 -17.83 -4.32
C ILE A 312 18.27 -18.19 -3.15
N THR A 313 19.29 -19.02 -3.40
CA THR A 313 20.27 -19.43 -2.38
C THR A 313 21.16 -18.26 -1.96
N LEU A 314 21.60 -17.45 -2.93
CA LEU A 314 22.35 -16.22 -2.69
C LEU A 314 21.55 -15.23 -1.84
N PHE A 315 20.34 -14.89 -2.25
CA PHE A 315 19.46 -13.96 -1.53
C PHE A 315 19.16 -14.45 -0.11
N LYS A 316 18.94 -15.76 0.06
CA LYS A 316 18.77 -16.37 1.39
C LYS A 316 19.95 -16.09 2.32
N SER A 317 21.18 -16.04 1.81
CA SER A 317 22.36 -15.79 2.64
C SER A 317 22.38 -14.35 3.20
N TYR A 318 21.93 -13.37 2.43
CA TYR A 318 21.78 -11.98 2.88
C TYR A 318 20.58 -11.82 3.82
N ILE A 319 19.42 -12.38 3.46
CA ILE A 319 18.20 -12.30 4.28
C ILE A 319 18.43 -12.87 5.69
N LYS A 320 19.23 -13.93 5.83
CA LYS A 320 19.58 -14.49 7.15
C LYS A 320 20.37 -13.55 8.07
N LYS A 321 21.11 -12.60 7.50
CA LYS A 321 21.89 -11.60 8.27
C LYS A 321 21.02 -10.46 8.76
N ALA A 322 19.85 -10.24 8.13
CA ALA A 322 19.03 -9.06 8.33
C ALA A 322 18.47 -8.97 9.76
N LYS A 323 18.48 -7.78 10.34
CA LYS A 323 17.63 -7.41 11.48
C LYS A 323 16.43 -6.59 11.05
N THR A 324 16.51 -5.90 9.90
CA THR A 324 15.37 -5.26 9.24
C THR A 324 15.29 -5.68 7.78
N ILE A 325 14.10 -6.03 7.31
CA ILE A 325 13.82 -6.41 5.92
C ILE A 325 12.71 -5.53 5.38
N PHE A 326 12.98 -4.89 4.24
CA PHE A 326 11.98 -4.21 3.44
C PHE A 326 11.82 -4.92 2.09
N TRP A 327 10.60 -5.26 1.69
CA TRP A 327 10.32 -5.86 0.39
C TRP A 327 9.33 -5.04 -0.43
N ASN A 328 9.73 -4.66 -1.64
CA ASN A 328 8.89 -4.02 -2.64
C ASN A 328 9.16 -4.51 -4.07
N GLY A 329 8.26 -5.35 -4.56
CA GLY A 329 8.15 -5.83 -5.93
C GLY A 329 8.42 -7.34 -6.04
N PRO A 330 7.58 -8.11 -6.78
CA PRO A 330 7.81 -9.54 -6.97
C PRO A 330 9.10 -9.80 -7.76
N LEU A 331 9.65 -11.01 -7.62
CA LEU A 331 10.94 -11.39 -8.21
C LEU A 331 10.80 -12.16 -9.54
N GLY A 332 9.57 -12.45 -9.93
CA GLY A 332 9.16 -13.09 -11.18
C GLY A 332 7.69 -12.80 -11.47
N VAL A 333 7.18 -13.32 -12.59
CA VAL A 333 5.78 -13.16 -13.03
C VAL A 333 4.86 -14.08 -12.22
N PHE A 334 4.63 -13.71 -10.96
CA PHE A 334 4.00 -14.58 -9.95
C PHE A 334 2.54 -14.92 -10.24
N GLU A 335 1.88 -14.14 -11.10
CA GLU A 335 0.53 -14.37 -11.61
C GLU A 335 0.46 -15.65 -12.44
N VAL A 336 1.59 -16.08 -13.02
CA VAL A 336 1.71 -17.35 -13.73
C VAL A 336 2.32 -18.37 -12.76
N PRO A 337 1.58 -19.40 -12.31
CA PRO A 337 2.02 -20.28 -11.22
C PRO A 337 3.41 -20.90 -11.39
N GLN A 338 3.80 -21.19 -12.64
CA GLN A 338 5.09 -21.79 -12.95
C GLN A 338 6.29 -20.82 -12.85
N PHE A 339 6.03 -19.50 -12.79
CA PHE A 339 7.01 -18.43 -12.62
C PHE A 339 6.91 -17.71 -11.26
N ALA A 340 6.10 -18.24 -10.33
CA ALA A 340 5.94 -17.68 -8.98
C ALA A 340 6.95 -18.18 -7.95
N LYS A 341 7.79 -19.15 -8.32
CA LYS A 341 8.56 -19.95 -7.36
C LYS A 341 9.60 -19.11 -6.62
N GLY A 342 10.31 -18.21 -7.30
CA GLY A 342 11.31 -17.33 -6.70
C GLY A 342 10.68 -16.38 -5.70
N THR A 343 9.65 -15.65 -6.11
CA THR A 343 8.83 -14.77 -5.26
C THR A 343 8.35 -15.50 -4.00
N PHE A 344 7.70 -16.65 -4.13
CA PHE A 344 7.14 -17.39 -2.99
C PHE A 344 8.22 -18.00 -2.10
N LYS A 345 9.33 -18.43 -2.68
CA LYS A 345 10.44 -18.99 -1.89
C LYS A 345 11.11 -17.91 -1.05
N ILE A 346 11.30 -16.72 -1.60
CA ILE A 346 11.84 -15.57 -0.86
C ILE A 346 10.87 -15.13 0.24
N ALA A 347 9.56 -15.04 -0.04
CA ALA A 347 8.54 -14.83 0.99
C ALA A 347 8.66 -15.82 2.16
N SER A 348 8.76 -17.11 1.85
CA SER A 348 8.92 -18.18 2.85
C SER A 348 10.24 -18.09 3.62
N ILE A 349 11.32 -17.61 3.00
CA ILE A 349 12.60 -17.40 3.68
C ILE A 349 12.49 -16.23 4.65
N ILE A 350 11.94 -15.09 4.22
CA ILE A 350 11.73 -13.89 5.05
C ILE A 350 10.86 -14.24 6.25
N ALA A 351 9.73 -14.93 6.03
CA ALA A 351 8.79 -15.33 7.07
C ALA A 351 9.39 -16.20 8.20
N LYS A 352 10.54 -16.85 7.95
CA LYS A 352 11.25 -17.68 8.95
C LYS A 352 12.29 -16.90 9.75
N THR A 353 12.55 -15.64 9.40
CA THR A 353 13.50 -14.79 10.11
C THR A 353 12.86 -14.12 11.32
N LYS A 354 13.69 -13.80 12.33
CA LYS A 354 13.29 -12.99 13.50
C LYS A 354 13.45 -11.48 13.26
N SER A 355 13.82 -11.08 12.04
CA SER A 355 13.99 -9.69 11.64
C SER A 355 12.67 -8.93 11.74
N PHE A 356 12.72 -7.60 11.84
CA PHE A 356 11.55 -6.76 11.58
C PHE A 356 11.28 -6.75 10.07
N LYS A 357 10.07 -7.15 9.65
CA LYS A 357 9.73 -7.44 8.25
C LYS A 357 8.59 -6.56 7.77
N VAL A 358 8.86 -5.74 6.76
CA VAL A 358 7.86 -4.88 6.12
C VAL A 358 7.75 -5.21 4.64
N VAL A 359 6.52 -5.35 4.16
CA VAL A 359 6.22 -5.43 2.74
C VAL A 359 5.39 -4.22 2.32
N GLY A 360 5.72 -3.64 1.18
CA GLY A 360 4.98 -2.53 0.57
C GLY A 360 4.83 -2.71 -0.92
N GLY A 361 3.91 -1.95 -1.53
CA GLY A 361 3.55 -2.06 -2.95
C GLY A 361 2.51 -3.15 -3.22
N GLY A 362 1.50 -2.81 -4.03
CA GLY A 362 0.33 -3.66 -4.26
C GLY A 362 0.68 -5.09 -4.69
N ASP A 363 1.55 -5.24 -5.68
CA ASP A 363 1.93 -6.56 -6.21
C ASP A 363 2.65 -7.43 -5.18
N SER A 364 3.41 -6.83 -4.25
CA SER A 364 4.11 -7.59 -3.20
C SER A 364 3.15 -8.04 -2.13
N VAL A 365 2.22 -7.17 -1.75
CA VAL A 365 1.14 -7.52 -0.82
C VAL A 365 0.31 -8.68 -1.41
N ALA A 366 -0.06 -8.59 -2.69
CA ALA A 366 -0.77 -9.67 -3.39
C ALA A 366 0.05 -10.97 -3.44
N ALA A 367 1.36 -10.88 -3.73
CA ALA A 367 2.23 -12.04 -3.73
C ALA A 367 2.38 -12.69 -2.34
N ILE A 368 2.46 -11.90 -1.27
CA ILE A 368 2.44 -12.42 0.11
C ILE A 368 1.11 -13.10 0.42
N ALA A 369 0.00 -12.47 0.04
CA ALA A 369 -1.34 -13.02 0.26
C ALA A 369 -1.54 -14.39 -0.42
N ALA A 370 -1.04 -14.53 -1.65
CA ALA A 370 -1.05 -15.82 -2.36
C ALA A 370 -0.27 -16.93 -1.62
N THR A 371 0.69 -16.57 -0.75
CA THR A 371 1.44 -17.53 0.08
C THR A 371 0.80 -17.81 1.44
N LYS A 372 -0.20 -17.04 1.85
CA LYS A 372 -0.82 -17.11 3.20
C LYS A 372 0.18 -16.85 4.34
N LEU A 373 1.17 -15.97 4.10
CA LEU A 373 2.25 -15.65 5.05
C LEU A 373 2.14 -14.25 5.65
N GLU A 374 1.05 -13.52 5.43
CA GLU A 374 0.80 -12.14 5.90
C GLU A 374 1.07 -12.01 7.40
N SER A 375 0.55 -12.96 8.20
CA SER A 375 0.74 -13.01 9.66
C SER A 375 2.18 -13.22 10.12
N LYS A 376 3.08 -13.55 9.19
CA LYS A 376 4.52 -13.68 9.46
C LYS A 376 5.27 -12.38 9.19
N PHE A 377 4.64 -11.34 8.66
CA PHE A 377 5.25 -10.03 8.49
C PHE A 377 4.81 -9.10 9.62
N ASP A 378 5.72 -8.25 10.08
CA ASP A 378 5.42 -7.30 11.14
C ASP A 378 4.57 -6.13 10.63
N HIS A 379 4.67 -5.83 9.32
CA HIS A 379 3.80 -4.87 8.64
C HIS A 379 3.60 -5.22 7.16
N VAL A 380 2.33 -5.29 6.75
CA VAL A 380 1.91 -5.42 5.34
C VAL A 380 1.19 -4.12 4.97
N SER A 381 1.87 -3.24 4.24
CA SER A 381 1.33 -1.90 3.96
C SER A 381 0.16 -1.97 2.98
N SER A 382 -0.94 -1.33 3.36
CA SER A 382 -2.12 -1.10 2.53
C SER A 382 -2.02 0.13 1.63
N GLY A 383 -0.96 0.92 1.83
CA GLY A 383 -0.76 2.22 1.19
C GLY A 383 -0.55 2.20 -0.32
N GLY A 384 -0.19 1.05 -0.91
CA GLY A 384 0.09 0.94 -2.34
C GLY A 384 1.11 1.99 -2.81
N GLY A 385 0.67 2.95 -3.63
CA GLY A 385 1.50 4.08 -4.07
C GLY A 385 1.90 5.04 -2.93
N ALA A 386 1.06 5.21 -1.91
CA ALA A 386 1.36 6.09 -0.78
C ALA A 386 2.56 5.59 0.04
N SER A 387 2.69 4.28 0.27
CA SER A 387 3.87 3.75 0.97
C SER A 387 5.14 3.91 0.15
N LEU A 388 5.04 3.80 -1.18
CA LEU A 388 6.17 4.06 -2.05
C LEU A 388 6.61 5.52 -1.99
N GLU A 389 5.71 6.47 -2.23
CA GLU A 389 6.01 7.90 -2.15
C GLU A 389 6.53 8.30 -0.76
N TYR A 390 6.01 7.69 0.30
CA TYR A 390 6.52 7.89 1.66
C TYR A 390 7.98 7.43 1.81
N ILE A 391 8.32 6.26 1.27
CA ILE A 391 9.68 5.70 1.28
C ILE A 391 10.64 6.51 0.41
N GLU A 392 10.14 7.07 -0.69
CA GLU A 392 10.86 8.02 -1.54
C GLU A 392 11.19 9.34 -0.80
N GLY A 393 10.63 9.53 0.39
CA GLY A 393 10.80 10.74 1.21
C GLY A 393 9.94 11.90 0.71
N LYS A 394 8.93 11.64 -0.12
CA LYS A 394 8.00 12.66 -0.60
C LYS A 394 7.06 13.07 0.52
N LYS A 395 6.68 14.35 0.51
CA LYS A 395 5.65 14.86 1.40
C LYS A 395 4.28 14.41 0.88
N LEU A 396 3.56 13.62 1.67
CA LEU A 396 2.21 13.17 1.31
C LEU A 396 1.19 14.24 1.72
N PRO A 397 0.36 14.77 0.81
CA PRO A 397 -0.62 15.83 1.12
C PRO A 397 -1.50 15.51 2.35
N GLY A 398 -2.03 14.30 2.44
CA GLY A 398 -2.86 13.86 3.57
C GLY A 398 -2.13 13.65 4.90
N LEU A 399 -0.79 13.65 4.90
CA LEU A 399 0.01 13.73 6.13
C LEU A 399 0.46 15.16 6.42
N ALA A 400 0.69 15.95 5.36
CA ALA A 400 1.13 17.33 5.43
C ALA A 400 0.16 18.26 6.16
N ILE A 401 -1.13 17.91 6.21
CA ILE A 401 -2.15 18.68 6.93
C ILE A 401 -1.87 18.82 8.43
N PHE A 402 -1.04 17.95 9.00
CA PHE A 402 -0.72 17.91 10.43
C PHE A 402 0.63 18.56 10.77
N GLU A 403 1.26 19.24 9.80
CA GLU A 403 2.55 19.92 9.96
C GLU A 403 2.42 21.40 10.33
#